data_AF-A0A3D5CHP3-F1
#
_entry.id   AF-A0A3D5CHP3-F1
#
_cell.length_a   1.000
_cell.length_b   1.000
_cell.length_c   1.000
_cell.angle_alpha   90.00
_cell.angle_beta   90.00
_cell.angle_gamma   90.00
#
_symmetry.space_group_name_H-M   'P 1'
#
loop_
_entity.id
_entity.type
_entity.pdbx_description
1 polymer ?
#
loop_
_entity_poly.entity_id
_entity_poly.type
_entity_poly.pdbx_seq_one_letter_code
_entity_poly.pdbx_strand_id
1 'polypeptide(L)'
;QMAAGSLRADGDFGLVDLTVGAGELTLDGSAEDVSVDLSAGRAVLNLADVDTADLTVSAGSMDAAFSGAQPSDIRAGVSAGSLTLVVPDGAYDVTSDVSAGNFRNQLGSDPGADSTISVEVSAGQVMLRAAR
;
A
#
# COMPACT_ATOMS: atom_id res chain seq x y z
N GLN A 1 5.72 -9.39 13.71
CA GLN A 1 5.38 -8.25 14.60
C GLN A 1 6.66 -7.58 15.10
N MET A 2 6.71 -6.25 15.04
CA MET A 2 7.78 -5.43 15.60
C MET A 2 7.20 -4.34 16.50
N ALA A 3 7.71 -4.19 17.71
CA ALA A 3 7.27 -3.14 18.63
C ALA A 3 7.96 -1.79 18.36
N ALA A 4 9.29 -1.82 18.21
CA ALA A 4 10.12 -0.67 17.88
C ALA A 4 11.41 -1.14 17.21
N GLY A 5 11.90 -0.44 16.19
CA GLY A 5 13.21 -0.71 15.58
C GLY A 5 13.22 -0.54 14.06
N SER A 6 14.23 -1.12 13.42
CA SER A 6 14.37 -1.13 11.96
C SER A 6 14.40 -2.58 11.44
N LEU A 7 13.59 -2.89 10.43
CA LEU A 7 13.65 -4.14 9.67
C LEU A 7 13.96 -3.84 8.22
N ARG A 8 14.94 -4.58 7.70
CA ARG A 8 15.23 -4.64 6.27
C ARG A 8 15.18 -6.09 5.85
N ALA A 9 14.37 -6.40 4.85
CA ALA A 9 14.30 -7.72 4.25
C ALA A 9 14.31 -7.63 2.73
N ASP A 10 14.97 -8.59 2.10
CA ASP A 10 15.12 -8.73 0.65
C ASP A 10 14.89 -10.20 0.30
N GLY A 11 14.02 -10.48 -0.68
CA GLY A 11 13.76 -11.86 -1.08
C GLY A 11 12.47 -12.07 -1.89
N ASP A 12 12.21 -13.33 -2.18
CA ASP A 12 10.97 -13.79 -2.81
C ASP A 12 10.04 -14.33 -1.72
N PHE A 13 8.94 -13.64 -1.50
CA PHE A 13 7.96 -13.94 -0.47
C PHE A 13 6.72 -14.53 -1.14
N GLY A 14 6.15 -15.59 -0.56
CA GLY A 14 4.77 -15.96 -0.93
C GLY A 14 3.80 -14.99 -0.25
N LEU A 15 3.89 -14.94 1.07
CA LEU A 15 3.06 -14.11 1.94
C LEU A 15 3.93 -13.20 2.80
N VAL A 16 3.54 -11.93 2.89
CA VAL A 16 4.10 -10.95 3.81
C VAL A 16 2.99 -10.52 4.78
N ASP A 17 3.17 -10.76 6.08
CA ASP A 17 2.28 -10.25 7.13
C ASP A 17 3.11 -9.54 8.23
N LEU A 18 3.00 -8.21 8.28
CA LEU A 18 3.84 -7.36 9.12
C LEU A 18 3.04 -6.32 9.88
N THR A 19 3.06 -6.44 11.21
CA THR A 19 2.64 -5.36 12.13
C THR A 19 3.85 -4.61 12.67
N VAL A 20 3.90 -3.29 12.46
CA VAL A 20 4.96 -2.40 12.94
C VAL A 20 4.37 -1.36 13.89
N GLY A 21 4.63 -1.53 15.19
CA GLY A 21 4.16 -0.63 16.24
C GLY A 21 4.82 0.75 16.16
N ALA A 22 6.14 0.78 15.99
CA ALA A 22 6.92 1.98 15.78
C ALA A 22 8.21 1.64 15.00
N GLY A 23 8.66 2.53 14.12
CA GLY A 23 10.00 2.45 13.54
C GLY A 23 10.02 2.40 12.02
N GLU A 24 11.02 1.71 11.47
CA GLU A 24 11.32 1.72 10.03
C GLU A 24 11.25 0.30 9.44
N LEU A 25 10.53 0.16 8.33
CA LEU A 25 10.45 -1.07 7.54
C LEU A 25 10.95 -0.77 6.12
N THR A 26 11.82 -1.62 5.60
CA THR A 26 12.12 -1.67 4.17
C THR A 26 12.03 -3.10 3.68
N LEU A 27 11.20 -3.32 2.65
CA LEU A 27 11.03 -4.61 2.01
C LEU A 27 11.27 -4.44 0.51
N ASP A 28 12.20 -5.24 -0.01
CA ASP A 28 12.57 -5.26 -1.44
C ASP A 28 12.41 -6.71 -1.96
N GLY A 29 11.91 -6.91 -3.18
CA GLY A 29 11.82 -8.24 -3.82
C GLY A 29 10.48 -8.55 -4.49
N SER A 30 9.90 -9.72 -4.24
CA SER A 30 8.60 -10.15 -4.77
C SER A 30 7.69 -10.67 -3.65
N ALA A 31 6.39 -10.49 -3.79
CA ALA A 31 5.39 -11.03 -2.87
C ALA A 31 4.08 -11.28 -3.62
N GLU A 32 3.39 -12.39 -3.39
CA GLU A 32 2.05 -12.63 -3.96
C GLU A 32 0.97 -11.93 -3.13
N ASP A 33 1.03 -12.10 -1.81
CA ASP A 33 0.10 -11.50 -0.85
C ASP A 33 0.84 -10.61 0.16
N VAL A 34 0.35 -9.38 0.36
CA VAL A 34 0.99 -8.38 1.23
C VAL A 34 0.00 -7.79 2.23
N SER A 35 0.28 -7.91 3.52
CA SER A 35 -0.47 -7.31 4.63
C SER A 35 0.50 -6.53 5.52
N VAL A 36 0.33 -5.21 5.60
CA VAL A 36 1.17 -4.33 6.42
C VAL A 36 0.32 -3.38 7.24
N ASP A 37 0.41 -3.50 8.57
CA ASP A 37 -0.17 -2.55 9.52
C ASP A 37 0.92 -1.72 10.19
N LEU A 38 0.96 -0.43 9.87
CA LEU A 38 1.90 0.54 10.42
C LEU A 38 1.18 1.41 11.46
N SER A 39 1.43 1.14 12.75
CA SER A 39 0.88 1.97 13.82
C SER A 39 1.57 3.34 13.90
N ALA A 40 2.90 3.36 13.83
CA ALA A 40 3.73 4.57 13.86
C ALA A 40 5.04 4.38 13.05
N GLY A 41 5.49 5.40 12.33
CA GLY A 41 6.84 5.41 11.73
C GLY A 41 6.85 5.46 10.20
N ARG A 42 7.76 4.71 9.56
CA ARG A 42 7.96 4.70 8.11
C ARG A 42 8.05 3.27 7.55
N ALA A 43 7.37 3.01 6.44
CA ALA A 43 7.52 1.79 5.67
C ALA A 43 7.82 2.10 4.20
N VAL A 44 8.75 1.36 3.61
CA VAL A 44 9.07 1.40 2.18
C VAL A 44 8.97 -0.01 1.63
N LEU A 45 8.11 -0.22 0.64
CA LEU A 45 7.86 -1.52 0.02
C LEU A 45 8.13 -1.40 -1.48
N ASN A 46 9.07 -2.19 -2.01
CA ASN A 46 9.34 -2.32 -3.44
C ASN A 46 9.17 -3.79 -3.82
N LEU A 47 7.98 -4.15 -4.28
CA LEU A 47 7.59 -5.54 -4.51
C LEU A 47 7.18 -5.78 -5.96
N ALA A 48 7.60 -6.91 -6.51
CA ALA A 48 7.14 -7.42 -7.79
C ALA A 48 6.04 -8.48 -7.59
N ASP A 49 5.16 -8.56 -8.58
CA ASP A 49 4.18 -9.63 -8.76
C ASP A 49 3.21 -9.83 -7.58
N VAL A 50 2.81 -8.71 -6.98
CA VAL A 50 1.76 -8.64 -5.95
C VAL A 50 0.40 -8.86 -6.59
N ASP A 51 -0.33 -9.87 -6.13
CA ASP A 51 -1.73 -10.12 -6.51
C ASP A 51 -2.68 -9.40 -5.56
N THR A 52 -2.46 -9.54 -4.24
CA THR A 52 -3.29 -8.88 -3.22
C THR A 52 -2.47 -8.04 -2.24
N ALA A 53 -3.02 -6.88 -1.84
CA ALA A 53 -2.39 -6.01 -0.86
C ALA A 53 -3.39 -5.37 0.11
N ASP A 54 -3.09 -5.43 1.41
CA ASP A 54 -3.74 -4.66 2.48
C ASP A 54 -2.69 -3.80 3.20
N LEU A 55 -2.82 -2.48 3.04
CA LEU A 55 -1.87 -1.49 3.52
C LEU A 55 -2.57 -0.52 4.45
N THR A 56 -2.28 -0.60 5.75
CA THR A 56 -2.88 0.27 6.76
C THR A 56 -1.82 1.15 7.45
N VAL A 57 -2.10 2.45 7.54
CA VAL A 57 -1.26 3.43 8.25
C VAL A 57 -2.10 4.18 9.28
N SER A 58 -1.86 3.89 10.57
CA SER A 58 -2.50 4.63 11.65
C SER A 58 -1.91 6.04 11.79
N ALA A 59 -0.60 6.12 12.01
CA ALA A 59 0.16 7.38 12.04
C ALA A 59 1.55 7.16 11.42
N GLY A 60 2.05 8.09 10.62
CA GLY A 60 3.34 7.92 9.92
C GLY A 60 3.20 7.89 8.40
N SER A 61 4.16 7.28 7.71
CA SER A 61 4.23 7.31 6.25
C SER A 61 4.60 5.97 5.64
N MET A 62 3.84 5.52 4.65
CA MET A 62 4.18 4.35 3.84
C MET A 62 4.38 4.76 2.38
N ASP A 63 5.44 4.27 1.76
CA ASP A 63 5.69 4.36 0.32
C ASP A 63 5.73 2.94 -0.24
N ALA A 64 4.73 2.56 -1.02
CA ALA A 64 4.62 1.24 -1.64
C ALA A 64 4.68 1.37 -3.17
N ALA A 65 5.55 0.58 -3.79
CA ALA A 65 5.69 0.48 -5.22
C ALA A 65 5.58 -0.99 -5.65
N PHE A 66 4.53 -1.28 -6.41
CA PHE A 66 4.28 -2.57 -7.01
C PHE A 66 4.67 -2.55 -8.49
N SER A 67 5.29 -3.64 -8.94
CA SER A 67 5.79 -3.82 -10.30
C SER A 67 5.46 -5.23 -10.83
N GLY A 68 5.63 -5.47 -12.12
CA GLY A 68 5.33 -6.77 -12.72
C GLY A 68 3.84 -6.93 -13.01
N ALA A 69 3.25 -8.04 -12.57
CA ALA A 69 1.84 -8.34 -12.80
C ALA A 69 0.89 -7.29 -12.18
N GLN A 70 -0.24 -7.02 -12.86
CA GLN A 70 -1.30 -6.18 -12.34
C GLN A 70 -1.97 -6.85 -11.12
N PRO A 71 -2.02 -6.20 -9.94
CA PRO A 71 -2.72 -6.74 -8.79
C PRO A 71 -4.23 -6.88 -9.04
N SER A 72 -4.84 -7.91 -8.46
CA SER A 72 -6.28 -8.16 -8.54
C SER A 72 -7.05 -7.38 -7.47
N ASP A 73 -6.49 -7.18 -6.27
CA ASP A 73 -7.14 -6.48 -5.17
C ASP A 73 -6.17 -5.68 -4.29
N ILE A 74 -6.45 -4.40 -4.10
CA ILE A 74 -5.68 -3.54 -3.20
C ILE A 74 -6.61 -2.79 -2.24
N ARG A 75 -6.34 -2.89 -0.94
CA ARG A 75 -6.94 -2.08 0.12
C ARG A 75 -5.89 -1.18 0.74
N ALA A 76 -6.22 0.10 0.84
CA ALA A 76 -5.33 1.14 1.35
C ALA A 76 -6.05 2.00 2.38
N GLY A 77 -5.68 1.87 3.66
CA GLY A 77 -6.27 2.60 4.77
C GLY A 77 -5.31 3.58 5.41
N VAL A 78 -5.72 4.85 5.60
CA VAL A 78 -4.93 5.85 6.32
C VAL A 78 -5.77 6.60 7.34
N SER A 79 -5.40 6.51 8.61
CA SER A 79 -6.09 7.24 9.68
C SER A 79 -5.56 8.68 9.82
N ALA A 80 -4.29 8.87 10.21
CA ALA A 80 -3.70 10.20 10.42
C ALA A 80 -2.31 10.37 9.77
N GLY A 81 -1.91 9.44 8.90
CA GLY A 81 -0.61 9.42 8.24
C GLY A 81 -0.66 9.79 6.75
N SER A 82 0.30 9.24 6.00
CA SER A 82 0.34 9.34 4.54
C SER A 82 0.69 8.00 3.89
N LEU A 83 0.07 7.70 2.76
CA LEU A 83 0.44 6.58 1.89
C LEU A 83 0.67 7.07 0.47
N THR A 84 1.83 6.74 -0.09
CA THR A 84 2.06 6.80 -1.54
C THR A 84 2.00 5.38 -2.08
N LEU A 85 1.10 5.13 -3.02
CA LEU A 85 0.96 3.85 -3.69
C LEU A 85 1.23 4.03 -5.19
N VAL A 86 2.20 3.27 -5.70
CA VAL A 86 2.53 3.16 -7.12
C VAL A 86 2.19 1.75 -7.56
N VAL A 87 1.38 1.61 -8.62
CA VAL A 87 0.94 0.32 -9.15
C VAL A 87 1.30 0.17 -10.63
N PRO A 88 1.40 -1.06 -11.16
CA PRO A 88 1.56 -1.29 -12.60
C PRO A 88 0.43 -0.65 -13.41
N ASP A 89 0.69 -0.25 -14.65
CA ASP A 89 -0.35 0.20 -15.57
C ASP A 89 -1.38 -0.91 -15.80
N GLY A 90 -2.66 -0.53 -15.84
CA GLY A 90 -3.77 -1.45 -16.04
C GLY A 90 -5.11 -0.79 -15.77
N ALA A 91 -6.19 -1.54 -16.03
CA ALA A 91 -7.55 -1.10 -15.73
C ALA A 91 -7.88 -1.44 -14.29
N TYR A 92 -8.19 -0.43 -13.47
CA TYR A 92 -8.56 -0.62 -12.06
C TYR A 92 -9.88 0.06 -11.75
N ASP A 93 -10.77 -0.64 -11.07
CA ASP A 93 -11.93 -0.01 -10.45
C ASP A 93 -11.50 0.59 -9.11
N VAL A 94 -11.30 1.90 -9.10
CA VAL A 94 -10.85 2.65 -7.93
C VAL A 94 -12.04 3.25 -7.20
N THR A 95 -12.22 2.84 -5.95
CA THR A 95 -13.21 3.40 -5.01
C THR A 95 -12.52 4.08 -3.84
N SER A 96 -13.15 5.10 -3.27
CA SER A 96 -12.59 5.82 -2.13
C SER A 96 -13.62 6.35 -1.16
N ASP A 97 -13.34 6.22 0.14
CA ASP A 97 -14.05 6.89 1.23
C ASP A 97 -13.08 7.84 1.96
N VAL A 98 -13.39 9.14 1.95
CA VAL A 98 -12.55 10.18 2.56
C VAL A 98 -13.39 11.02 3.50
N SER A 99 -13.03 11.05 4.78
CA SER A 99 -13.78 11.78 5.79
C SER A 99 -13.26 13.22 5.98
N ALA A 100 -12.06 13.37 6.52
CA ALA A 100 -11.40 14.66 6.81
C ALA A 100 -9.99 14.77 6.19
N GLY A 101 -9.56 13.77 5.42
CA GLY A 101 -8.25 13.71 4.76
C GLY A 101 -8.28 14.12 3.29
N ASN A 102 -7.27 13.66 2.54
CA ASN A 102 -7.19 13.87 1.09
C ASN A 102 -6.76 12.60 0.35
N PHE A 103 -7.46 12.27 -0.73
CA PHE A 103 -7.03 11.26 -1.68
C PHE A 103 -6.73 11.91 -3.03
N ARG A 104 -5.51 11.72 -3.54
CA ARG A 104 -5.08 12.11 -4.89
C ARG A 104 -4.97 10.88 -5.76
N ASN A 105 -6.00 10.65 -6.58
CA ASN A 105 -5.95 9.65 -7.64
C ASN A 105 -5.34 10.26 -8.91
N GLN A 106 -4.16 9.79 -9.32
CA GLN A 106 -3.51 10.12 -10.58
C GLN A 106 -3.51 8.94 -11.57
N LEU A 107 -4.04 7.79 -11.16
CA LEU A 107 -4.17 6.58 -11.98
C LEU A 107 -5.38 6.68 -12.90
N GLY A 108 -6.50 7.21 -12.40
CA GLY A 108 -7.81 7.11 -13.03
C GLY A 108 -8.66 6.02 -12.39
N SER A 109 -9.79 5.69 -13.01
CA SER A 109 -10.64 4.56 -12.60
C SER A 109 -11.41 4.05 -13.82
N ASP A 110 -11.46 2.73 -13.97
CA ASP A 110 -12.24 1.99 -14.97
C ASP A 110 -13.34 1.19 -14.24
N PRO A 111 -14.54 1.76 -14.05
CA PRO A 111 -15.61 1.14 -13.27
C PRO A 111 -15.99 -0.24 -13.81
N GLY A 112 -16.02 -1.25 -12.93
CA GLY A 112 -16.29 -2.64 -13.29
C GLY A 112 -15.11 -3.43 -13.85
N ALA A 113 -13.88 -2.89 -13.82
CA ALA A 113 -12.68 -3.68 -14.06
C ALA A 113 -12.54 -4.80 -13.01
N ASP A 114 -11.94 -5.93 -13.41
CA ASP A 114 -11.73 -7.08 -12.52
C ASP A 114 -10.74 -6.76 -11.38
N SER A 115 -9.75 -5.89 -11.64
CA SER A 115 -8.80 -5.42 -10.63
C SER A 115 -9.38 -4.24 -9.84
N THR A 116 -9.38 -4.34 -8.51
CA THR A 116 -9.99 -3.32 -7.64
C THR A 116 -8.98 -2.62 -6.73
N ILE A 117 -9.17 -1.31 -6.52
CA ILE A 117 -8.42 -0.54 -5.52
C ILE A 117 -9.42 0.20 -4.62
N SER A 118 -9.44 -0.15 -3.34
CA SER A 118 -10.27 0.50 -2.32
C SER A 118 -9.41 1.36 -1.40
N VAL A 119 -9.76 2.64 -1.28
CA VAL A 119 -8.99 3.62 -0.49
C VAL A 119 -9.84 4.22 0.63
N GLU A 120 -9.40 4.11 1.87
CA GLU A 120 -10.06 4.71 3.04
C GLU A 120 -9.14 5.74 3.70
N VAL A 121 -9.63 6.97 3.87
CA VAL A 121 -8.85 8.07 4.47
C VAL A 121 -9.66 8.79 5.53
N SER A 122 -9.26 8.65 6.79
CA SER A 122 -9.93 9.36 7.89
C SER A 122 -9.49 10.82 7.97
N ALA A 123 -8.22 11.11 8.25
CA ALA A 123 -7.65 12.45 8.41
C ALA A 123 -6.26 12.60 7.77
N GLY A 124 -5.77 11.57 7.09
CA GLY A 124 -4.46 11.53 6.44
C GLY A 124 -4.49 11.87 4.95
N GLN A 125 -3.47 11.38 4.24
CA GLN A 125 -3.33 11.57 2.80
C GLN A 125 -2.99 10.27 2.08
N VAL A 126 -3.63 10.02 0.94
CA VAL A 126 -3.26 8.93 0.02
C VAL A 126 -2.97 9.51 -1.35
N MET A 127 -1.88 9.08 -1.99
CA MET A 127 -1.58 9.38 -3.38
C MET A 127 -1.41 8.08 -4.15
N LEU A 128 -2.26 7.88 -5.16
CA LEU A 128 -2.23 6.72 -6.05
C LEU A 128 -1.78 7.15 -7.44
N ARG A 129 -0.82 6.43 -8.03
CA ARG A 129 -0.35 6.67 -9.42
C ARG A 129 0.14 5.39 -10.08
N ALA A 130 0.25 5.42 -11.40
CA ALA A 130 0.90 4.36 -12.17
C ALA A 130 2.44 4.40 -12.06
N ALA A 131 3.07 3.22 -12.16
CA ALA A 131 4.49 3.02 -12.40
C ALA A 131 4.79 3.34 -13.86
N ARG A 132 5.24 4.57 -14.14
CA ARG A 132 5.63 5.00 -15.49
C ARG A 132 6.97 4.44 -15.94
#